data_AF-A0A5S3TUI1-F1
#
_entry.id   AF-A0A5S3TUI1-F1
#
_cell.length_a   1.000
_cell.length_b   1.000
_cell.length_c   1.000
_cell.angle_alpha   90.00
_cell.angle_beta   90.00
_cell.angle_gamma   90.00
#
_symmetry.space_group_name_H-M   'P 1'
#
loop_
_entity.id
_entity.type
_entity.pdbx_description
1 polymer ?
#
loop_
_entity_poly.entity_id
_entity_poly.type
_entity_poly.pdbx_seq_one_letter_code
_entity_poly.pdbx_strand_id
1 'polypeptide(L)'
;MKGFIFASLTLVLSGCQLLPEQSAEPQNTAQHAPASASSQVDYVAMLQVLEQKDMQQDNANHRLFVPYQHHKTVVNYVEQMALELVDTMQQESDLGIAITTFVDLDASLKTSSQLGNQLAESMMYQLQKFGFGVVDFKAMDVITVTSHGDFVMSRDVEELAERRIASHVLTGTLIYRPNGVEVNARVINLNSKLVIASAQKVIPYFVLKHESIQSATARVN
;
A
#
# COMPACT_ATOMS: atom_id res chain seq x y z
N MET A 1 -11.28 3.64 55.49
CA MET A 1 -12.66 3.99 55.89
C MET A 1 -13.11 5.20 55.08
N LYS A 2 -14.39 5.22 54.64
CA LYS A 2 -15.04 6.26 53.78
C LYS A 2 -14.50 6.27 52.34
N GLY A 3 -15.28 6.13 51.25
CA GLY A 3 -16.72 5.83 51.10
C GLY A 3 -17.47 6.87 50.26
N PHE A 4 -18.45 6.41 49.46
CA PHE A 4 -19.37 7.20 48.59
C PHE A 4 -18.76 7.74 47.26
N ILE A 5 -19.46 7.86 46.12
CA ILE A 5 -20.82 7.45 45.66
C ILE A 5 -20.79 7.17 44.14
N PHE A 6 -21.61 6.23 43.66
CA PHE A 6 -21.94 6.06 42.23
C PHE A 6 -23.12 6.95 41.84
N ALA A 7 -23.04 7.64 40.70
CA ALA A 7 -24.22 8.22 40.04
C ALA A 7 -24.07 8.11 38.51
N SER A 8 -24.75 7.12 37.93
CA SER A 8 -24.94 7.02 36.48
C SER A 8 -26.09 7.95 36.08
N LEU A 9 -25.92 8.77 35.04
CA LEU A 9 -26.97 9.63 34.51
C LEU A 9 -27.30 9.20 33.07
N THR A 10 -28.35 8.42 32.93
CA THR A 10 -28.94 8.03 31.65
C THR A 10 -29.77 9.18 31.07
N LEU A 11 -29.52 9.51 29.81
CA LEU A 11 -30.31 10.51 29.06
C LEU A 11 -31.40 9.80 28.25
N VAL A 12 -32.63 10.26 28.40
CA VAL A 12 -33.86 9.56 28.01
C VAL A 12 -34.26 9.88 26.58
N LEU A 13 -34.64 8.86 25.80
CA LEU A 13 -35.31 9.05 24.51
C LEU A 13 -36.70 9.66 24.71
N SER A 14 -36.96 10.79 24.06
CA SER A 14 -38.31 11.32 23.88
C SER A 14 -38.80 10.96 22.48
N GLY A 15 -39.85 10.13 22.41
CA GLY A 15 -40.62 9.92 21.18
C GLY A 15 -41.84 10.83 21.12
N CYS A 16 -42.41 10.97 19.93
CA CYS A 16 -43.78 11.47 19.73
C CYS A 16 -44.55 10.49 18.85
N GLN A 17 -45.67 9.97 19.35
CA GLN A 17 -46.66 9.26 18.56
C GLN A 17 -47.57 10.25 17.81
N LEU A 18 -48.14 9.84 16.69
CA LEU A 18 -49.56 10.11 16.40
C LEU A 18 -50.12 9.02 15.47
N LEU A 19 -51.28 8.47 15.84
CA LEU A 19 -52.15 7.55 15.07
C LEU A 19 -53.55 8.18 15.05
N PRO A 20 -54.34 7.96 13.99
CA PRO A 20 -55.38 6.90 13.99
C PRO A 20 -55.24 5.98 12.75
N GLU A 21 -55.58 4.67 12.77
CA GLU A 21 -56.94 4.07 12.59
C GLU A 21 -57.70 4.62 11.36
N GLN A 22 -58.38 3.89 10.46
CA GLN A 22 -58.74 2.46 10.22
C GLN A 22 -59.16 2.35 8.70
N SER A 23 -59.38 1.22 8.00
CA SER A 23 -59.23 -0.24 8.19
C SER A 23 -59.50 -1.02 6.88
N ALA A 24 -58.96 -2.25 6.75
CA ALA A 24 -59.46 -3.39 5.92
C ALA A 24 -59.47 -3.34 4.36
N GLU A 25 -58.91 -4.40 3.77
CA GLU A 25 -59.17 -4.96 2.41
C GLU A 25 -60.19 -6.12 2.49
N PRO A 26 -60.66 -6.76 1.39
CA PRO A 26 -60.85 -6.31 0.00
C PRO A 26 -62.24 -6.71 -0.60
N GLN A 27 -62.65 -6.17 -1.76
CA GLN A 27 -63.46 -6.92 -2.76
C GLN A 27 -63.55 -6.25 -4.15
N ASN A 28 -63.68 -7.07 -5.21
CA ASN A 28 -63.70 -6.67 -6.63
C ASN A 28 -65.10 -6.29 -7.14
N THR A 29 -65.22 -5.24 -7.97
CA THR A 29 -66.10 -5.30 -9.16
C THR A 29 -65.72 -4.32 -10.30
N ALA A 30 -65.62 -4.88 -11.50
CA ALA A 30 -65.88 -4.33 -12.85
C ALA A 30 -65.62 -2.83 -13.21
N GLN A 31 -64.67 -2.66 -14.16
CA GLN A 31 -64.82 -1.93 -15.43
C GLN A 31 -65.42 -0.51 -15.45
N HIS A 32 -64.59 0.49 -15.80
CA HIS A 32 -64.89 1.48 -16.87
C HIS A 32 -63.58 2.08 -17.42
N ALA A 33 -63.56 2.36 -18.73
CA ALA A 33 -62.51 3.04 -19.47
C ALA A 33 -63.17 3.77 -20.68
N PRO A 34 -62.52 4.69 -21.41
CA PRO A 34 -61.28 5.46 -21.11
C PRO A 34 -61.45 6.98 -21.31
N ALA A 35 -60.78 7.80 -20.49
CA ALA A 35 -60.43 9.22 -20.73
C ALA A 35 -59.59 9.72 -19.53
N SER A 36 -58.65 10.66 -19.63
CA SER A 36 -58.01 11.33 -20.77
C SER A 36 -56.62 11.81 -20.33
N ALA A 37 -55.74 12.18 -21.26
CA ALA A 37 -54.34 12.47 -20.94
C ALA A 37 -54.16 13.69 -20.02
N SER A 38 -53.43 13.51 -18.92
CA SER A 38 -52.59 14.57 -18.35
C SER A 38 -51.28 13.95 -17.87
N SER A 39 -50.17 14.32 -18.51
CA SER A 39 -48.83 13.81 -18.21
C SER A 39 -48.23 14.53 -17.01
N GLN A 40 -48.83 14.35 -15.82
CA GLN A 40 -48.22 14.83 -14.59
C GLN A 40 -47.11 13.86 -14.16
N VAL A 41 -45.87 14.30 -14.35
CA VAL A 41 -44.69 13.63 -13.81
C VAL A 41 -44.78 13.69 -12.29
N ASP A 42 -44.83 12.54 -11.63
CA ASP A 42 -44.77 12.48 -10.18
C ASP A 42 -43.34 12.77 -9.71
N TYR A 43 -43.09 14.04 -9.41
CA TYR A 43 -41.82 14.52 -8.90
C TYR A 43 -41.45 13.92 -7.55
N VAL A 44 -42.42 13.49 -6.73
CA VAL A 44 -42.15 12.89 -5.41
C VAL A 44 -41.63 11.46 -5.59
N ALA A 45 -42.29 10.66 -6.43
CA ALA A 45 -41.81 9.33 -6.79
C ALA A 45 -40.42 9.39 -7.47
N MET A 46 -40.19 10.39 -8.33
CA MET A 46 -38.88 10.57 -8.98
C MET A 46 -37.78 11.00 -8.00
N LEU A 47 -38.07 11.87 -7.02
CA LEU A 47 -37.13 12.25 -5.97
C LEU A 47 -36.77 11.06 -5.07
N GLN A 48 -37.76 10.25 -4.65
CA GLN A 48 -37.51 9.03 -3.88
C GLN A 48 -36.64 8.02 -4.62
N VAL A 49 -36.83 7.88 -5.94
CA VAL A 49 -35.98 7.03 -6.79
C VAL A 49 -34.55 7.58 -6.88
N LEU A 50 -34.37 8.90 -6.92
CA LEU A 50 -33.03 9.53 -6.93
C LEU A 50 -32.32 9.33 -5.58
N GLU A 51 -33.00 9.57 -4.46
CA GLU A 51 -32.47 9.32 -3.10
C GLU A 51 -32.09 7.85 -2.88
N GLN A 52 -32.91 6.89 -3.36
CA GLN A 52 -32.55 5.48 -3.33
C GLN A 52 -31.34 5.14 -4.21
N LYS A 53 -31.19 5.80 -5.36
CA LYS A 53 -30.07 5.58 -6.28
C LYS A 53 -28.76 6.04 -5.68
N ASP A 54 -28.74 7.21 -5.04
CA ASP A 54 -27.55 7.75 -4.38
C ASP A 54 -27.14 6.86 -3.19
N MET A 55 -28.10 6.39 -2.37
CA MET A 55 -27.82 5.44 -1.28
C MET A 55 -27.30 4.06 -1.75
N GLN A 56 -27.64 3.62 -2.96
CA GLN A 56 -27.15 2.36 -3.51
C GLN A 56 -25.80 2.50 -4.24
N GLN A 57 -25.43 3.71 -4.68
CA GLN A 57 -24.20 3.95 -5.44
C GLN A 57 -22.94 3.99 -4.55
N ASP A 58 -23.04 4.50 -3.32
CA ASP A 58 -21.88 4.70 -2.44
C ASP A 58 -21.20 3.39 -1.98
N ASN A 59 -21.96 2.29 -1.88
CA ASN A 59 -21.40 1.00 -1.46
C ASN A 59 -20.50 0.36 -2.55
N ALA A 60 -20.71 0.70 -3.82
CA ALA A 60 -19.96 0.15 -4.95
C ALA A 60 -18.57 0.81 -5.18
N ASN A 61 -18.27 1.91 -4.49
CA ASN A 61 -17.17 2.83 -4.83
C ASN A 61 -15.84 2.59 -4.12
N HIS A 62 -15.67 1.51 -3.34
CA HIS A 62 -14.35 1.08 -2.83
C HIS A 62 -13.42 0.48 -3.90
N ARG A 63 -13.73 0.70 -5.19
CA ARG A 63 -12.90 0.28 -6.32
C ARG A 63 -11.70 1.21 -6.43
N LEU A 64 -10.54 0.65 -6.07
CA LEU A 64 -9.24 1.29 -6.16
C LEU A 64 -9.03 1.92 -7.54
N PHE A 65 -8.63 3.19 -7.57
CA PHE A 65 -8.41 3.92 -8.81
C PHE A 65 -7.27 3.28 -9.64
N VAL A 66 -7.60 2.86 -10.85
CA VAL A 66 -6.66 2.35 -11.85
C VAL A 66 -6.80 3.22 -13.10
N PRO A 67 -5.81 4.07 -13.42
CA PRO A 67 -5.87 4.92 -14.61
C PRO A 67 -5.69 4.08 -15.88
N TYR A 68 -6.42 4.43 -16.96
CA TYR A 68 -6.28 3.77 -18.27
C TYR A 68 -4.88 3.94 -18.89
N GLN A 69 -4.20 5.06 -18.59
CA GLN A 69 -2.82 5.33 -18.95
C GLN A 69 -2.13 6.05 -17.80
N HIS A 70 -0.90 5.64 -17.46
CA HIS A 70 -0.03 6.35 -16.52
C HIS A 70 1.42 6.27 -16.99
N HIS A 71 2.21 7.27 -16.59
CA HIS A 71 3.67 7.31 -16.80
C HIS A 71 4.44 7.05 -15.49
N LYS A 72 3.74 6.62 -14.43
CA LYS A 72 4.36 6.28 -13.14
C LYS A 72 5.00 4.90 -13.20
N THR A 73 6.27 4.83 -12.81
CA THR A 73 7.11 3.63 -12.70
C THR A 73 7.44 3.35 -11.24
N VAL A 74 7.87 2.13 -10.89
CA VAL A 74 8.42 1.77 -9.57
C VAL A 74 9.57 2.70 -9.21
N VAL A 75 10.41 3.05 -10.18
CA VAL A 75 11.54 3.97 -10.00
C VAL A 75 11.08 5.34 -9.48
N ASN A 76 9.91 5.86 -9.87
CA ASN A 76 9.39 7.11 -9.30
C ASN A 76 9.01 6.99 -7.81
N TYR A 77 8.61 5.81 -7.33
CA TYR A 77 8.31 5.58 -5.92
C TYR A 77 9.61 5.36 -5.13
N VAL A 78 10.57 4.64 -5.71
CA VAL A 78 11.93 4.47 -5.16
C VAL A 78 12.63 5.83 -5.01
N GLU A 79 12.56 6.71 -6.00
CA GLU A 79 13.13 8.07 -5.92
C GLU A 79 12.53 8.88 -4.77
N GLN A 80 11.21 8.80 -4.56
CA GLN A 80 10.55 9.43 -3.40
C GLN A 80 10.98 8.81 -2.06
N MET A 81 11.10 7.48 -1.98
CA MET A 81 11.58 6.81 -0.77
C MET A 81 13.05 7.15 -0.48
N ALA A 82 13.88 7.25 -1.50
CA ALA A 82 15.26 7.66 -1.35
C ALA A 82 15.36 9.12 -0.84
N LEU A 83 14.52 10.04 -1.35
CA LEU A 83 14.41 11.39 -0.79
C LEU A 83 13.99 11.38 0.70
N GLU A 84 12.98 10.60 1.09
CA GLU A 84 12.56 10.46 2.50
C GLU A 84 13.68 9.91 3.41
N LEU A 85 14.53 9.01 2.90
CA LEU A 85 15.73 8.57 3.61
C LEU A 85 16.76 9.69 3.73
N VAL A 86 17.06 10.41 2.65
CA VAL A 86 18.04 11.50 2.65
C VAL A 86 17.62 12.65 3.56
N ASP A 87 16.33 13.02 3.57
CA ASP A 87 15.77 14.06 4.43
C ASP A 87 15.87 13.73 5.94
N THR A 88 15.85 12.43 6.29
CA THR A 88 15.93 11.97 7.70
C THR A 88 17.32 11.54 8.13
N MET A 89 18.21 11.25 7.18
CA MET A 89 19.58 10.84 7.40
C MET A 89 20.45 12.04 7.79
N GLN A 90 20.78 12.14 9.08
CA GLN A 90 21.76 13.12 9.55
C GLN A 90 23.08 12.95 8.79
N GLN A 91 23.69 14.07 8.39
CA GLN A 91 24.81 14.09 7.46
C GLN A 91 26.13 13.70 8.14
N GLU A 92 26.22 12.43 8.51
CA GLU A 92 27.45 11.75 8.86
C GLU A 92 28.35 11.73 7.62
N SER A 93 29.51 12.36 7.69
CA SER A 93 30.53 12.21 6.66
C SER A 93 31.09 10.79 6.69
N ASP A 94 31.16 10.13 5.52
CA ASP A 94 31.65 8.75 5.31
C ASP A 94 30.63 7.61 5.64
N LEU A 95 29.37 7.81 5.24
CA LEU A 95 28.36 6.74 5.20
C LEU A 95 28.61 5.77 4.03
N GLY A 96 29.24 4.63 4.33
CA GLY A 96 29.19 3.43 3.49
C GLY A 96 27.93 2.62 3.79
N ILE A 97 26.98 2.60 2.86
CA ILE A 97 25.66 1.95 2.97
C ILE A 97 25.62 0.70 2.08
N ALA A 98 25.56 -0.49 2.68
CA ALA A 98 25.24 -1.72 1.95
C ALA A 98 23.73 -1.83 1.75
N ILE A 99 23.26 -2.17 0.55
CA ILE A 99 21.82 -2.24 0.23
C ILE A 99 21.38 -3.69 0.05
N THR A 100 20.66 -4.19 1.06
CA THR A 100 20.10 -5.54 1.03
C THR A 100 18.84 -5.62 0.18
N THR A 101 18.59 -6.80 -0.37
CA THR A 101 17.34 -7.14 -1.05
C THR A 101 16.14 -6.95 -0.11
N PHE A 102 15.05 -6.36 -0.60
CA PHE A 102 13.82 -6.19 0.17
C PHE A 102 13.08 -7.53 0.30
N VAL A 103 12.63 -7.86 1.52
CA VAL A 103 12.02 -9.17 1.85
C VAL A 103 10.52 -9.05 2.13
N ASP A 104 9.79 -10.15 2.04
CA ASP A 104 8.38 -10.16 2.46
C ASP A 104 8.29 -10.03 3.99
N LEU A 105 7.30 -9.29 4.51
CA LEU A 105 7.06 -9.16 5.95
C LEU A 105 6.36 -10.43 6.50
N ASP A 106 7.08 -11.55 6.46
CA ASP A 106 6.68 -12.83 7.04
C ASP A 106 7.46 -13.14 8.34
N ALA A 107 7.17 -14.27 8.98
CA ALA A 107 7.83 -14.68 10.23
C ALA A 107 9.31 -15.05 10.07
N SER A 108 9.80 -15.22 8.85
CA SER A 108 11.19 -15.59 8.52
C SER A 108 12.05 -14.40 8.14
N LEU A 109 11.47 -13.38 7.48
CA LEU A 109 12.17 -12.26 6.83
C LEU A 109 13.28 -12.71 5.85
N LYS A 110 13.12 -13.89 5.25
CA LYS A 110 14.09 -14.50 4.32
C LYS A 110 13.54 -14.69 2.90
N THR A 111 12.23 -14.53 2.71
CA THR A 111 11.58 -14.60 1.40
C THR A 111 11.77 -13.29 0.64
N SER A 112 12.13 -13.34 -0.64
CA SER A 112 12.18 -12.15 -1.51
C SER A 112 11.63 -12.47 -2.89
N SER A 113 11.16 -11.44 -3.58
CA SER A 113 10.60 -11.48 -4.94
C SER A 113 11.48 -10.75 -5.97
N GLN A 114 11.09 -10.81 -7.25
CA GLN A 114 11.67 -9.97 -8.31
C GLN A 114 11.55 -8.47 -7.97
N LEU A 115 10.40 -8.05 -7.43
CA LEU A 115 10.17 -6.70 -6.91
C LEU A 115 11.19 -6.35 -5.83
N GLY A 116 11.42 -7.25 -4.86
CA GLY A 116 12.35 -7.02 -3.76
C GLY A 116 13.80 -6.81 -4.20
N ASN A 117 14.24 -7.51 -5.25
CA ASN A 117 15.54 -7.27 -5.88
C ASN A 117 15.54 -5.94 -6.66
N GLN A 118 14.54 -5.68 -7.52
CA GLN A 118 14.47 -4.44 -8.31
C GLN A 118 14.43 -3.18 -7.45
N LEU A 119 13.76 -3.23 -6.29
CA LEU A 119 13.76 -2.14 -5.31
C LEU A 119 15.17 -1.90 -4.75
N ALA A 120 15.93 -2.95 -4.42
CA ALA A 120 17.31 -2.81 -3.95
C ALA A 120 18.23 -2.20 -5.03
N GLU A 121 18.19 -2.70 -6.26
CA GLU A 121 18.98 -2.15 -7.37
C GLU A 121 18.60 -0.67 -7.65
N SER A 122 17.31 -0.35 -7.59
CA SER A 122 16.82 1.02 -7.78
C SER A 122 17.24 1.95 -6.63
N MET A 123 17.21 1.47 -5.38
CA MET A 123 17.67 2.25 -4.22
C MET A 123 19.19 2.49 -4.27
N MET A 124 19.97 1.52 -4.76
CA MET A 124 21.41 1.68 -5.02
C MET A 124 21.68 2.80 -6.01
N TYR A 125 20.97 2.81 -7.14
CA TYR A 125 21.05 3.89 -8.11
C TYR A 125 20.67 5.25 -7.50
N GLN A 126 19.54 5.36 -6.79
CA GLN A 126 19.08 6.65 -6.26
C GLN A 126 19.98 7.20 -5.14
N LEU A 127 20.43 6.37 -4.19
CA LEU A 127 21.32 6.85 -3.12
C LEU A 127 22.71 7.24 -3.64
N GLN A 128 23.25 6.51 -4.61
CA GLN A 128 24.49 6.91 -5.29
C GLN A 128 24.32 8.25 -6.03
N LYS A 129 23.20 8.44 -6.74
CA LYS A 129 22.83 9.69 -7.42
C LYS A 129 22.67 10.87 -6.45
N PHE A 130 22.24 10.62 -5.20
CA PHE A 130 22.20 11.62 -4.12
C PHE A 130 23.54 11.83 -3.39
N GLY A 131 24.63 11.17 -3.83
CA GLY A 131 25.98 11.40 -3.33
C GLY A 131 26.38 10.55 -2.13
N PHE A 132 25.61 9.52 -1.75
CA PHE A 132 25.95 8.61 -0.68
C PHE A 132 26.92 7.53 -1.15
N GLY A 133 27.83 7.11 -0.26
CA GLY A 133 28.67 5.94 -0.49
C GLY A 133 27.81 4.68 -0.43
N VAL A 134 27.47 4.11 -1.58
CA VAL A 134 26.75 2.83 -1.65
C VAL A 134 27.75 1.71 -1.92
N VAL A 135 27.59 0.60 -1.21
CA VAL A 135 28.49 -0.56 -1.33
C VAL A 135 27.72 -1.78 -1.79
N ASP A 136 28.06 -2.27 -2.97
CA ASP A 136 27.51 -3.51 -3.51
C ASP A 136 28.26 -4.70 -2.90
N PHE A 137 27.72 -5.22 -1.79
CA PHE A 137 28.27 -6.38 -1.10
C PHE A 137 28.15 -7.69 -1.89
N LYS A 138 27.50 -7.70 -3.05
CA LYS A 138 27.42 -8.87 -3.95
C LYS A 138 28.56 -8.90 -4.97
N ALA A 139 29.35 -7.83 -5.07
CA ALA A 139 30.51 -7.79 -5.96
C ALA A 139 31.66 -8.63 -5.39
N MET A 140 32.13 -9.60 -6.17
CA MET A 140 33.34 -10.38 -5.93
C MET A 140 34.59 -9.50 -6.13
N ASP A 141 35.67 -9.84 -5.43
CA ASP A 141 36.99 -9.22 -5.62
C ASP A 141 37.62 -9.51 -7.00
N VAL A 142 37.04 -10.43 -7.79
CA VAL A 142 37.57 -10.91 -9.08
C VAL A 142 36.49 -10.97 -10.16
N ILE A 143 36.91 -10.83 -11.43
CA ILE A 143 36.06 -11.03 -12.60
C ILE A 143 36.20 -12.48 -13.07
N THR A 144 35.10 -13.23 -13.04
CA THR A 144 35.00 -14.61 -13.54
C THR A 144 34.65 -14.59 -15.02
N VAL A 145 35.63 -14.91 -15.87
CA VAL A 145 35.49 -14.96 -17.34
C VAL A 145 34.93 -16.32 -17.76
N THR A 146 33.88 -16.34 -18.59
CA THR A 146 33.26 -17.58 -19.10
C THR A 146 32.91 -17.48 -20.58
N SER A 147 32.54 -18.60 -21.21
CA SER A 147 32.02 -18.62 -22.59
C SER A 147 30.70 -17.86 -22.80
N HIS A 148 30.01 -17.48 -21.72
CA HIS A 148 28.73 -16.78 -21.74
C HIS A 148 28.84 -15.30 -21.35
N GLY A 149 30.05 -14.83 -21.00
CA GLY A 149 30.30 -13.47 -20.53
C GLY A 149 31.18 -13.45 -19.27
N ASP A 150 31.46 -12.22 -18.83
CA ASP A 150 32.31 -11.91 -17.68
C ASP A 150 31.43 -11.48 -16.50
N PHE A 151 31.64 -12.09 -15.33
CA PHE A 151 30.78 -11.90 -14.16
C PHE A 151 31.59 -11.43 -12.95
N VAL A 152 31.07 -10.44 -12.24
CA VAL A 152 31.65 -9.91 -10.99
C VAL A 152 30.68 -10.03 -9.80
N MET A 153 29.46 -10.57 -9.99
CA MET A 153 28.47 -10.67 -8.92
C MET A 153 28.30 -12.11 -8.43
N SER A 154 28.17 -12.30 -7.12
CA SER A 154 27.79 -13.56 -6.50
C SER A 154 26.68 -13.41 -5.44
N ARG A 155 26.12 -14.55 -5.05
CA ARG A 155 25.22 -14.73 -3.89
C ARG A 155 25.76 -15.78 -2.90
N ASP A 156 26.87 -16.42 -3.23
CA ASP A 156 27.58 -17.38 -2.39
C ASP A 156 28.33 -16.62 -1.30
N VAL A 157 28.20 -17.01 -0.03
CA VAL A 157 28.73 -16.24 1.11
C VAL A 157 30.24 -16.43 1.21
N GLU A 158 30.73 -17.60 0.81
CA GLU A 158 32.13 -17.98 0.77
C GLU A 158 32.90 -17.25 -0.35
N GLU A 159 32.22 -16.83 -1.43
CA GLU A 159 32.77 -15.96 -2.49
C GLU A 159 32.78 -14.46 -2.11
N LEU A 160 32.00 -14.04 -1.12
CA LEU A 160 31.88 -12.64 -0.68
C LEU A 160 32.80 -12.35 0.51
N ALA A 161 34.08 -12.07 0.21
CA ALA A 161 35.17 -12.00 1.19
C ALA A 161 34.92 -11.09 2.41
N GLU A 162 35.29 -11.60 3.60
CA GLU A 162 35.09 -10.92 4.88
C GLU A 162 35.91 -9.62 5.03
N ARG A 163 35.28 -8.48 4.73
CA ARG A 163 35.74 -7.15 5.19
C ARG A 163 34.58 -6.40 5.85
N ARG A 164 34.90 -5.31 6.57
CA ARG A 164 33.86 -4.34 7.01
C ARG A 164 33.40 -3.52 5.80
N ILE A 165 32.63 -4.17 4.93
CA ILE A 165 32.18 -3.66 3.62
C ILE A 165 31.36 -2.37 3.78
N ALA A 166 30.57 -2.24 4.85
CA ALA A 166 29.76 -1.05 5.11
C ALA A 166 29.68 -0.69 6.60
N SER A 167 29.46 0.60 6.89
CA SER A 167 29.17 1.09 8.24
C SER A 167 27.66 1.06 8.55
N HIS A 168 26.84 1.10 7.51
CA HIS A 168 25.38 1.13 7.57
C HIS A 168 24.77 0.10 6.61
N VAL A 169 23.55 -0.34 6.90
CA VAL A 169 22.78 -1.21 6.00
C VAL A 169 21.42 -0.59 5.72
N LEU A 170 21.05 -0.51 4.43
CA LEU A 170 19.68 -0.32 4.02
C LEU A 170 19.02 -1.70 3.90
N THR A 171 17.86 -1.82 4.53
CA THR A 171 16.99 -2.99 4.38
C THR A 171 15.55 -2.56 4.33
N GLY A 172 14.67 -3.44 3.85
CA GLY A 172 13.27 -3.13 3.75
C GLY A 172 12.37 -4.35 3.61
N THR A 173 11.09 -4.12 3.87
CA THR A 173 10.06 -5.16 3.93
C THR A 173 8.86 -4.82 3.06
N LEU A 174 8.29 -5.84 2.43
CA LEU A 174 7.14 -5.77 1.53
C LEU A 174 5.88 -6.30 2.22
N ILE A 175 4.80 -5.53 2.19
CA ILE A 175 3.48 -5.96 2.66
C ILE A 175 2.50 -5.87 1.49
N TYR A 176 2.06 -7.02 0.99
CA TYR A 176 1.06 -7.10 -0.08
C TYR A 176 -0.33 -6.79 0.50
N ARG A 177 -0.97 -5.74 -0.01
CA ARG A 177 -2.30 -5.26 0.39
C ARG A 177 -3.23 -5.22 -0.84
N PRO A 178 -4.56 -5.09 -0.69
CA PRO A 178 -5.47 -5.00 -1.85
C PRO A 178 -5.17 -3.82 -2.79
N ASN A 179 -4.62 -2.72 -2.26
CA ASN A 179 -4.31 -1.50 -3.01
C ASN A 179 -2.92 -1.46 -3.68
N GLY A 180 -2.03 -2.40 -3.36
CA GLY A 180 -0.66 -2.43 -3.87
C GLY A 180 0.29 -3.10 -2.88
N VAL A 181 1.58 -2.82 -3.04
CA VAL A 181 2.62 -3.28 -2.13
C VAL A 181 3.08 -2.11 -1.28
N GLU A 182 2.91 -2.22 0.03
CA GLU A 182 3.54 -1.30 0.98
C GLU A 182 5.00 -1.70 1.16
N VAL A 183 5.89 -0.78 0.82
CA VAL A 183 7.34 -0.91 0.92
C VAL A 183 7.80 -0.06 2.09
N ASN A 184 8.42 -0.69 3.07
CA ASN A 184 9.06 -0.03 4.21
C ASN A 184 10.57 -0.14 4.04
N ALA A 185 11.32 0.96 4.13
CA ALA A 185 12.78 0.98 4.08
C ALA A 185 13.35 1.62 5.36
N ARG A 186 14.53 1.16 5.78
CA ARG A 186 15.27 1.72 6.91
C ARG A 186 16.78 1.62 6.70
N VAL A 187 17.50 2.67 7.09
CA VAL A 187 18.97 2.65 7.19
C VAL A 187 19.35 2.44 8.65
N ILE A 188 20.16 1.42 8.91
CA ILE A 188 20.56 0.99 10.25
C ILE A 188 22.09 1.13 10.38
N ASN A 189 22.55 1.78 11.44
CA ASN A 189 23.97 1.76 11.80
C ASN A 189 24.36 0.35 12.28
N LEU A 190 25.33 -0.28 11.61
CA LEU A 190 25.66 -1.68 11.89
C LEU A 190 26.35 -1.88 13.24
N ASN A 191 26.96 -0.84 13.83
CA ASN A 191 27.59 -0.92 15.15
C ASN A 191 26.57 -0.69 16.28
N SER A 192 25.81 0.41 16.24
CA SER A 192 24.87 0.79 17.32
C SER A 192 23.48 0.16 17.20
N LYS A 193 23.15 -0.43 16.04
CA LYS A 193 21.82 -0.96 15.68
C LYS A 193 20.68 0.08 15.65
N LEU A 194 21.02 1.37 15.74
CA LEU A 194 20.05 2.46 15.62
C LEU A 194 19.56 2.60 14.17
N VAL A 195 18.26 2.80 14.00
CA VAL A 195 17.68 3.27 12.74
C VAL A 195 17.99 4.77 12.64
N ILE A 196 18.74 5.16 11.61
CA ILE A 196 19.15 6.56 11.38
C ILE A 196 18.31 7.27 10.32
N ALA A 197 17.59 6.52 9.49
CA ALA A 197 16.67 7.02 8.47
C ALA A 197 15.61 5.97 8.13
N SER A 198 14.42 6.40 7.71
CA SER A 198 13.32 5.50 7.32
C SER A 198 12.39 6.13 6.28
N ALA A 199 11.86 5.31 5.38
CA ALA A 199 10.95 5.73 4.31
C ALA A 199 9.83 4.70 4.11
N GLN A 200 8.66 5.14 3.64
CA GLN A 200 7.50 4.25 3.45
C GLN A 200 6.62 4.71 2.28
N LYS A 201 6.35 3.81 1.33
CA LYS A 201 5.38 4.05 0.24
C LYS A 201 4.51 2.84 -0.03
N VAL A 202 3.28 3.10 -0.46
CA VAL A 202 2.48 2.09 -1.17
C VAL A 202 2.70 2.27 -2.67
N ILE A 203 3.18 1.24 -3.34
CA ILE A 203 3.29 1.16 -4.80
C ILE A 203 2.03 0.48 -5.33
N PRO A 204 1.14 1.20 -6.06
CA PRO A 204 -0.12 0.62 -6.55
C PRO A 204 0.10 -0.49 -7.58
N TYR A 205 -0.80 -1.49 -7.60
CA TYR A 205 -0.68 -2.61 -8.55
C TYR A 205 -0.72 -2.21 -10.03
N PHE A 206 -1.32 -1.07 -10.39
CA PHE A 206 -1.28 -0.60 -11.78
C PHE A 206 0.15 -0.25 -12.23
N VAL A 207 0.96 0.30 -11.33
CA VAL A 207 2.39 0.58 -11.56
C VAL A 207 3.17 -0.72 -11.74
N LEU A 208 2.98 -1.68 -10.83
CA LEU A 208 3.69 -2.97 -10.85
C LEU A 208 3.40 -3.81 -12.10
N LYS A 209 2.16 -3.79 -12.58
CA LYS A 209 1.75 -4.54 -13.78
C LYS A 209 2.36 -4.01 -15.08
N HIS A 210 2.67 -2.71 -15.14
CA HIS A 210 3.30 -2.09 -16.31
C HIS A 210 4.76 -2.56 -16.51
N GLU A 211 5.45 -2.99 -15.46
CA GLU A 211 6.89 -3.31 -15.48
C GLU A 211 7.20 -4.81 -15.65
N SER A 212 6.22 -5.62 -16.07
CA SER A 212 6.34 -7.09 -16.22
C SER A 212 6.85 -7.85 -14.97
N ILE A 213 6.82 -7.21 -13.80
CA ILE A 213 7.17 -7.82 -12.52
C ILE A 213 6.12 -8.89 -12.18
N GLN A 214 6.55 -10.13 -12.08
CA GLN A 214 5.70 -11.22 -11.60
C GLN A 214 5.46 -11.03 -10.10
N SER A 215 4.41 -10.29 -9.76
CA SER A 215 3.93 -10.18 -8.38
C SER A 215 3.49 -11.56 -7.95
N ALA A 216 4.21 -12.14 -6.98
CA ALA A 216 3.94 -13.48 -6.47
C ALA A 216 2.46 -13.58 -6.06
N THR A 217 1.70 -14.45 -6.74
CA THR A 217 0.27 -14.57 -6.52
C THR A 217 0.04 -15.09 -5.11
N ALA A 218 -0.38 -14.22 -4.20
CA ALA A 218 -0.79 -14.60 -2.86
C ALA A 218 -1.88 -15.67 -2.96
N ARG A 219 -1.54 -16.90 -2.56
CA ARG A 219 -2.51 -17.99 -2.44
C ARG A 219 -3.41 -17.69 -1.25
N VAL A 220 -4.51 -17.01 -1.52
CA VAL A 220 -5.66 -16.97 -0.62
C VAL A 220 -6.29 -18.38 -0.67
N ASN A 221 -6.14 -19.09 0.45
CA ASN A 221 -6.93 -20.28 0.77
C ASN A 221 -8.16 -19.84 1.57
#